data_AF-A0A7J7N642-F1
#
_entry.id   AF-A0A7J7N642-F1
#
_cell.length_a   1.000
_cell.length_b   1.000
_cell.length_c   1.000
_cell.angle_alpha   90.00
_cell.angle_beta   90.00
_cell.angle_gamma   90.00
#
_symmetry.space_group_name_H-M   'P 1'
#
loop_
_entity.id
_entity.type
_entity.pdbx_description
1 polymer ?
#
loop_
_entity_poly.entity_id
_entity_poly.type
_entity_poly.pdbx_seq_one_letter_code
_entity_poly.pdbx_strand_id
1 'polypeptide(L)'
;MKKTLVKGFSGRDRKEVKALTKKAKNGGLETYVFWNAHEPHRQEYDFSGYLDIIRFLKTIKSTGMYDVLRIGPYVCAGWNYGGFPVWLHNMLGIELRTYNEINKNEIQNFTTKIVDMARQEKLFASQGGPIILAQIENEYGNFISAYGDARKSYINCPNSPKMWCGLRTGLGGEFKHWGGRNPHKTVEDLTFAVARFFQFGGTFQNYMYLGGTHFGCTAGGPYISASYDYDAPLDEYGNLNERKWGNLKKLHNHLKSMEKTLTYGDISTTNFKDTVTVSKLFFF
;
A
#
# COMPACT_ATOMS: atom_id res chain seq x y z
N MET A 1 15.92 -7.73 2.50
CA MET A 1 14.98 -6.63 2.13
C MET A 1 14.70 -6.60 0.62
N LYS A 2 13.61 -7.22 0.19
CA LYS A 2 13.00 -7.05 -1.14
C LYS A 2 11.82 -6.07 -0.99
N LYS A 3 11.44 -5.31 -2.04
CA LYS A 3 10.76 -3.99 -1.92
C LYS A 3 9.30 -3.97 -2.42
N THR A 4 8.42 -3.19 -1.76
CA THR A 4 6.94 -3.15 -1.93
C THR A 4 6.35 -1.67 -1.99
N LEU A 5 5.24 -1.33 -2.76
CA LEU A 5 4.69 0.02 -3.23
C LEU A 5 4.04 0.07 -4.68
N VAL A 6 2.82 0.41 -5.13
CA VAL A 6 1.61 1.13 -4.69
C VAL A 6 0.55 1.14 -5.85
N LYS A 7 -0.73 1.46 -5.56
CA LYS A 7 -1.96 1.55 -6.42
C LYS A 7 -1.92 2.11 -7.88
N GLY A 8 -1.04 3.04 -8.26
CA GLY A 8 -1.25 3.97 -9.40
C GLY A 8 -1.19 3.44 -10.86
N PHE A 9 -1.47 2.16 -11.11
CA PHE A 9 -1.31 1.49 -12.41
C PHE A 9 -2.62 1.25 -13.19
N SER A 10 -3.78 1.55 -12.60
CA SER A 10 -5.08 1.45 -13.29
C SER A 10 -5.13 2.36 -14.53
N GLY A 11 -5.75 1.85 -15.60
CA GLY A 11 -5.88 2.50 -16.92
C GLY A 11 -4.76 2.20 -17.92
N ARG A 12 -3.64 1.60 -17.49
CA ARG A 12 -2.39 1.56 -18.29
C ARG A 12 -2.13 0.25 -19.04
N ASP A 13 -1.32 0.34 -20.11
CA ASP A 13 -0.92 -0.78 -20.95
C ASP A 13 0.22 -1.64 -20.32
N ARG A 14 0.46 -2.84 -20.84
CA ARG A 14 1.47 -3.77 -20.28
C ARG A 14 2.91 -3.25 -20.42
N LYS A 15 3.23 -2.47 -21.45
CA LYS A 15 4.55 -1.83 -21.65
C LYS A 15 4.72 -0.67 -20.68
N GLU A 16 3.70 0.17 -20.52
CA GLU A 16 3.65 1.28 -19.56
C GLU A 16 3.82 0.79 -18.13
N VAL A 17 3.02 -0.19 -17.69
CA VAL A 17 3.17 -0.82 -16.37
C VAL A 17 4.61 -1.31 -16.20
N LYS A 18 5.16 -2.06 -17.16
CA LYS A 18 6.54 -2.56 -17.09
C LYS A 18 7.61 -1.43 -17.06
N ALA A 19 7.37 -0.29 -17.68
CA ALA A 19 8.25 0.87 -17.64
C ALA A 19 8.17 1.61 -16.28
N LEU A 20 6.96 1.78 -15.76
CA LEU A 20 6.70 2.42 -14.46
C LEU A 20 7.23 1.56 -13.31
N THR A 21 7.01 0.25 -13.34
CA THR A 21 7.59 -0.71 -12.38
C THR A 21 9.13 -0.68 -12.41
N LYS A 22 9.76 -0.50 -13.58
CA LYS A 22 11.23 -0.25 -13.64
C LYS A 22 11.64 1.05 -12.94
N LYS A 23 10.91 2.16 -13.13
CA LYS A 23 11.15 3.43 -12.40
C LYS A 23 10.93 3.27 -10.89
N ALA A 24 9.93 2.48 -10.49
CA ALA A 24 9.54 2.22 -9.10
C ALA A 24 10.34 1.13 -8.37
N LYS A 25 11.22 0.39 -9.07
CA LYS A 25 12.05 -0.70 -8.50
C LYS A 25 12.83 -0.32 -7.24
N ASN A 26 13.15 0.95 -7.06
CA ASN A 26 13.86 1.41 -5.86
C ASN A 26 12.96 1.67 -4.65
N GLY A 27 11.65 1.82 -4.83
CA GLY A 27 10.67 1.86 -3.75
C GLY A 27 9.90 0.53 -3.56
N GLY A 28 9.40 -0.14 -4.62
CA GLY A 28 8.77 -1.48 -4.51
C GLY A 28 7.55 -1.83 -5.40
N LEU A 29 6.80 -2.93 -5.09
CA LEU A 29 5.37 -3.12 -5.46
C LEU A 29 4.30 -3.50 -4.38
N GLU A 30 3.11 -2.88 -4.35
CA GLU A 30 1.96 -3.07 -3.42
C GLU A 30 0.66 -2.67 -4.12
N THR A 31 -0.44 -3.39 -3.90
CA THR A 31 -1.68 -3.20 -4.67
C THR A 31 -2.94 -3.32 -3.83
N TYR A 32 -3.83 -2.32 -3.87
CA TYR A 32 -5.20 -2.45 -3.37
C TYR A 32 -6.11 -3.09 -4.42
N VAL A 33 -7.07 -3.91 -3.98
CA VAL A 33 -8.09 -4.52 -4.84
C VAL A 33 -9.42 -3.76 -4.66
N PHE A 34 -10.05 -3.34 -5.76
CA PHE A 34 -11.23 -2.46 -5.73
C PHE A 34 -12.51 -3.24 -6.01
N TRP A 35 -13.14 -3.76 -4.96
CA TRP A 35 -14.32 -4.63 -5.07
C TRP A 35 -15.43 -4.04 -5.93
N ASN A 36 -15.78 -2.76 -5.73
CA ASN A 36 -16.78 -2.07 -6.55
C ASN A 36 -16.48 -1.90 -8.04
N ALA A 37 -15.21 -1.99 -8.44
CA ALA A 37 -14.82 -2.01 -9.84
C ALA A 37 -14.83 -3.44 -10.40
N HIS A 38 -14.44 -4.43 -9.59
CA HIS A 38 -14.42 -5.84 -9.97
C HIS A 38 -15.78 -6.54 -9.90
N GLU A 39 -16.76 -5.99 -9.17
CA GLU A 39 -18.11 -6.53 -9.01
C GLU A 39 -19.15 -5.38 -9.04
N PRO A 40 -19.34 -4.72 -10.20
CA PRO A 40 -20.25 -3.57 -10.33
C PRO A 40 -21.73 -3.94 -10.11
N HIS A 41 -22.10 -5.19 -10.40
CA HIS A 41 -23.37 -5.81 -10.03
C HIS A 41 -23.09 -7.12 -9.29
N ARG A 42 -23.97 -7.52 -8.36
CA ARG A 42 -23.74 -8.67 -7.47
C ARG A 42 -23.55 -9.97 -8.27
N GLN A 43 -22.43 -10.64 -8.04
CA GLN A 43 -21.94 -11.85 -8.73
C GLN A 43 -21.56 -11.67 -10.21
N GLU A 44 -21.65 -10.46 -10.77
CA GLU A 44 -21.17 -10.12 -12.11
C GLU A 44 -19.77 -9.50 -12.02
N TYR A 45 -18.76 -10.20 -12.53
CA TYR A 45 -17.35 -9.88 -12.28
C TYR A 45 -16.60 -9.33 -13.50
N ASP A 46 -15.89 -8.21 -13.32
CA ASP A 46 -14.96 -7.68 -14.33
C ASP A 46 -13.49 -7.75 -13.86
N PHE A 47 -12.71 -8.52 -14.60
CA PHE A 47 -11.25 -8.62 -14.52
C PHE A 47 -10.60 -8.45 -15.91
N SER A 48 -11.29 -7.75 -16.82
CA SER A 48 -10.82 -7.41 -18.16
C SER A 48 -10.06 -6.08 -18.16
N GLY A 49 -9.46 -5.71 -19.29
CA GLY A 49 -8.89 -4.37 -19.50
C GLY A 49 -7.93 -3.96 -18.37
N TYR A 50 -8.19 -2.81 -17.75
CA TYR A 50 -7.39 -2.31 -16.62
C TYR A 50 -7.73 -2.94 -15.25
N LEU A 51 -8.78 -3.76 -15.18
CA LEU A 51 -9.16 -4.54 -13.99
C LEU A 51 -8.53 -5.94 -13.98
N ASP A 52 -7.73 -6.28 -14.99
CA ASP A 52 -6.95 -7.52 -15.06
C ASP A 52 -5.77 -7.52 -14.08
N ILE A 53 -6.09 -7.77 -12.81
CA ILE A 53 -5.16 -7.88 -11.70
C ILE A 53 -4.15 -9.03 -11.88
N ILE A 54 -4.53 -10.09 -12.58
CA ILE A 54 -3.67 -11.25 -12.85
C ILE A 54 -2.57 -10.89 -13.86
N ARG A 55 -2.92 -10.23 -14.97
CA ARG A 55 -1.96 -9.68 -15.95
C ARG A 55 -1.06 -8.61 -15.34
N PHE A 56 -1.60 -7.79 -14.43
CA PHE A 56 -0.82 -6.86 -13.63
C PHE A 56 0.22 -7.61 -12.79
N LEU A 57 -0.18 -8.50 -11.88
CA LEU A 57 0.71 -9.27 -11.01
C LEU A 57 1.73 -10.13 -11.80
N LYS A 58 1.32 -10.75 -12.92
CA LYS A 58 2.24 -11.43 -13.85
C LYS A 58 3.28 -10.48 -14.46
N THR A 59 2.92 -9.22 -14.70
CA THR A 59 3.86 -8.19 -15.18
C THR A 59 4.86 -7.81 -14.08
N ILE A 60 4.43 -7.72 -12.82
CA ILE A 60 5.30 -7.50 -11.65
C ILE A 60 6.31 -8.63 -11.50
N LYS A 61 5.85 -9.89 -11.57
CA LYS A 61 6.70 -11.09 -11.62
C LYS A 61 7.76 -10.97 -12.73
N SER A 62 7.36 -10.50 -13.92
CA SER A 62 8.26 -10.29 -15.07
C SER A 62 9.30 -9.16 -14.94
N THR A 63 9.26 -8.38 -13.85
CA THR A 63 10.27 -7.35 -13.53
C THR A 63 11.19 -7.73 -12.37
N GLY A 64 10.99 -8.91 -11.76
CA GLY A 64 11.74 -9.37 -10.60
C GLY A 64 11.41 -8.59 -9.32
N MET A 65 10.15 -8.14 -9.20
CA MET A 65 9.63 -7.42 -8.04
C MET A 65 8.53 -8.24 -7.34
N TYR A 66 8.23 -7.85 -6.11
CA TYR A 66 7.27 -8.52 -5.23
C TYR A 66 6.13 -7.55 -4.87
N ASP A 67 4.99 -8.12 -4.48
CA ASP A 67 3.75 -7.40 -4.17
C ASP A 67 3.27 -7.69 -2.74
N VAL A 68 2.67 -6.68 -2.11
CA VAL A 68 1.77 -6.82 -0.95
C VAL A 68 0.35 -6.63 -1.48
N LEU A 69 -0.44 -7.70 -1.46
CA LEU A 69 -1.79 -7.68 -2.02
C LEU A 69 -2.81 -7.29 -0.94
N ARG A 70 -3.28 -6.04 -0.97
CA ARG A 70 -4.27 -5.51 -0.03
C ARG A 70 -5.67 -5.76 -0.59
N ILE A 71 -6.20 -6.94 -0.29
CA ILE A 71 -7.43 -7.50 -0.88
C ILE A 71 -8.68 -6.66 -0.50
N GLY A 72 -8.61 -5.89 0.57
CA GLY A 72 -9.77 -5.20 1.13
C GLY A 72 -10.46 -6.11 2.14
N PRO A 73 -11.80 -6.13 2.23
CA PRO A 73 -12.78 -5.58 1.28
C PRO A 73 -12.83 -4.05 1.30
N TYR A 74 -12.77 -3.45 2.50
CA TYR A 74 -12.57 -2.02 2.66
C TYR A 74 -11.10 -1.68 2.41
N VAL A 75 -10.85 -0.68 1.56
CA VAL A 75 -9.50 -0.21 1.22
C VAL A 75 -9.26 1.26 1.57
N CYS A 76 -10.31 2.04 1.81
CA CYS A 76 -10.27 3.51 1.91
C CYS A 76 -9.68 4.15 0.65
N ALA A 77 -8.34 4.21 0.54
CA ALA A 77 -7.56 4.51 -0.66
C ALA A 77 -7.95 5.78 -1.45
N GLY A 78 -8.63 6.74 -0.80
CA GLY A 78 -9.26 7.89 -1.46
C GLY A 78 -10.21 7.49 -2.60
N TRP A 79 -10.79 6.29 -2.53
CA TRP A 79 -11.55 5.65 -3.59
C TRP A 79 -13.06 5.70 -3.30
N ASN A 80 -13.88 5.62 -4.34
CA ASN A 80 -15.33 5.65 -4.23
C ASN A 80 -15.85 4.59 -3.22
N TYR A 81 -16.74 5.02 -2.33
CA TYR A 81 -17.33 4.23 -1.24
C TYR A 81 -16.32 3.36 -0.45
N GLY A 82 -15.06 3.80 -0.37
CA GLY A 82 -13.97 3.09 0.31
C GLY A 82 -13.60 1.73 -0.31
N GLY A 83 -14.10 1.43 -1.52
CA GLY A 83 -13.94 0.15 -2.23
C GLY A 83 -15.19 -0.72 -2.27
N PHE A 84 -16.20 -0.50 -1.42
CA PHE A 84 -17.40 -1.35 -1.38
C PHE A 84 -18.32 -1.11 -2.58
N PRO A 85 -18.95 -2.16 -3.14
CA PRO A 85 -20.00 -2.00 -4.16
C PRO A 85 -21.24 -1.32 -3.59
N VAL A 86 -21.89 -0.46 -4.37
CA VAL A 86 -23.11 0.26 -3.92
C VAL A 86 -24.29 -0.70 -3.73
N TRP A 87 -24.37 -1.78 -4.53
CA TRP A 87 -25.43 -2.79 -4.37
C TRP A 87 -25.39 -3.49 -3.00
N LEU A 88 -24.21 -3.59 -2.37
CA LEU A 88 -24.05 -4.23 -1.06
C LEU A 88 -24.77 -3.41 0.04
N HIS A 89 -24.72 -2.09 -0.05
CA HIS A 89 -25.44 -1.19 0.87
C HIS A 89 -26.97 -1.31 0.77
N ASN A 90 -27.48 -1.71 -0.40
CA ASN A 90 -28.92 -1.84 -0.66
C ASN A 90 -29.49 -3.21 -0.26
N MET A 91 -28.68 -4.11 0.32
CA MET A 91 -29.16 -5.41 0.80
C MET A 91 -29.89 -5.26 2.13
N LEU A 92 -31.12 -5.79 2.22
CA LEU A 92 -31.96 -5.68 3.42
C LEU A 92 -31.26 -6.30 4.63
N GLY A 93 -31.06 -5.51 5.69
CA GLY A 93 -30.39 -5.95 6.91
C GLY A 93 -28.86 -6.01 6.83
N ILE A 94 -28.22 -5.36 5.86
CA ILE A 94 -26.76 -5.22 5.81
C ILE A 94 -26.24 -4.29 6.91
N GLU A 95 -25.12 -4.66 7.52
CA GLU A 95 -24.26 -3.75 8.27
C GLU A 95 -22.82 -3.89 7.77
N LEU A 96 -22.28 -2.85 7.15
CA LEU A 96 -20.93 -2.90 6.59
C LEU A 96 -19.87 -2.89 7.70
N ARG A 97 -18.89 -3.79 7.58
CA ARG A 97 -17.76 -3.93 8.53
C ARG A 97 -18.16 -4.27 9.97
N THR A 98 -19.31 -4.91 10.20
CA THR A 98 -19.69 -5.47 11.51
C THR A 98 -19.78 -7.01 11.46
N TYR A 99 -20.07 -7.66 12.59
CA TYR A 99 -20.38 -9.09 12.65
C TYR A 99 -21.83 -9.35 12.16
N ASN A 100 -22.04 -9.09 10.87
CA ASN A 100 -23.31 -9.26 10.18
C ASN A 100 -23.16 -10.35 9.11
N GLU A 101 -24.06 -11.33 9.08
CA GLU A 101 -23.89 -12.52 8.24
C GLU A 101 -23.92 -12.21 6.73
N ILE A 102 -24.68 -11.21 6.29
CA ILE A 102 -24.70 -10.78 4.89
C ILE A 102 -23.34 -10.17 4.53
N ASN A 103 -22.86 -9.23 5.36
CA ASN A 103 -21.55 -8.60 5.22
C ASN A 103 -20.42 -9.64 5.21
N LYS A 104 -20.41 -10.60 6.16
CA LYS A 104 -19.44 -11.69 6.23
C LYS A 104 -19.44 -12.54 4.96
N ASN A 105 -20.60 -12.98 4.50
CA ASN A 105 -20.72 -13.88 3.36
C ASN A 105 -20.25 -13.23 2.06
N GLU A 106 -20.66 -12.00 1.77
CA GLU A 106 -20.23 -11.33 0.53
C GLU A 106 -18.73 -10.95 0.57
N ILE A 107 -18.21 -10.57 1.74
CA ILE A 107 -16.77 -10.37 1.93
C ILE A 107 -16.00 -11.68 1.70
N GLN A 108 -16.50 -12.81 2.23
CA GLN A 108 -15.89 -14.11 2.02
C GLN A 108 -15.93 -14.50 0.53
N ASN A 109 -17.06 -14.36 -0.15
CA ASN A 109 -17.21 -14.61 -1.58
C ASN A 109 -16.14 -13.87 -2.40
N PHE A 110 -16.03 -12.55 -2.21
CA PHE A 110 -15.08 -11.72 -2.95
C PHE A 110 -13.62 -12.06 -2.61
N THR A 111 -13.28 -12.13 -1.32
CA THR A 111 -11.90 -12.37 -0.88
C THR A 111 -11.41 -13.76 -1.26
N THR A 112 -12.25 -14.80 -1.15
CA THR A 112 -11.95 -16.14 -1.67
C THR A 112 -11.72 -16.12 -3.18
N LYS A 113 -12.56 -15.43 -3.97
CA LYS A 113 -12.38 -15.33 -5.43
C LYS A 113 -11.02 -14.74 -5.82
N ILE A 114 -10.61 -13.63 -5.18
CA ILE A 114 -9.31 -12.99 -5.42
C ILE A 114 -8.14 -13.91 -5.04
N VAL A 115 -8.22 -14.57 -3.88
CA VAL A 115 -7.20 -15.54 -3.44
C VAL A 115 -7.12 -16.72 -4.41
N ASP A 116 -8.25 -17.24 -4.89
CA ASP A 116 -8.26 -18.40 -5.79
C ASP A 116 -7.73 -18.08 -7.19
N MET A 117 -8.07 -16.94 -7.76
CA MET A 117 -7.47 -16.49 -9.02
C MET A 117 -5.94 -16.35 -8.89
N ALA A 118 -5.45 -15.77 -7.79
CA ALA A 118 -4.02 -15.66 -7.53
C ALA A 118 -3.33 -17.02 -7.26
N ARG A 119 -4.05 -17.96 -6.61
CA ARG A 119 -3.59 -19.31 -6.27
C ARG A 119 -3.49 -20.22 -7.50
N GLN A 120 -4.49 -20.18 -8.38
CA GLN A 120 -4.50 -20.93 -9.65
C GLN A 120 -3.31 -20.50 -10.53
N GLU A 121 -3.03 -19.20 -10.56
CA GLU A 121 -1.99 -18.59 -11.40
C GLU A 121 -0.57 -18.59 -10.77
N LYS A 122 -0.41 -19.28 -9.63
CA LYS A 122 0.87 -19.44 -8.91
C LYS A 122 1.55 -18.09 -8.61
N LEU A 123 0.74 -17.16 -8.07
CA LEU A 123 1.15 -15.78 -7.78
C LEU A 123 1.56 -15.55 -6.32
N PHE A 124 1.28 -16.46 -5.39
CA PHE A 124 1.86 -16.42 -4.04
C PHE A 124 3.32 -16.85 -4.02
N ALA A 125 4.14 -16.27 -3.15
CA ALA A 125 5.58 -16.55 -3.04
C ALA A 125 5.89 -18.02 -2.70
N SER A 126 5.02 -18.69 -1.94
CA SER A 126 5.06 -20.15 -1.69
C SER A 126 4.89 -21.01 -2.95
N GLN A 127 4.33 -20.44 -4.02
CA GLN A 127 4.19 -21.05 -5.35
C GLN A 127 5.22 -20.48 -6.36
N GLY A 128 6.22 -19.73 -5.90
CA GLY A 128 7.19 -19.02 -6.74
C GLY A 128 6.64 -17.78 -7.44
N GLY A 129 5.59 -17.14 -6.89
CA GLY A 129 4.99 -15.90 -7.38
C GLY A 129 5.48 -14.61 -6.69
N PRO A 130 4.99 -13.43 -7.12
CA PRO A 130 5.41 -12.14 -6.57
C PRO A 130 4.74 -11.75 -5.25
N ILE A 131 3.56 -12.28 -4.90
CA ILE A 131 2.83 -11.86 -3.69
C ILE A 131 3.53 -12.44 -2.46
N ILE A 132 4.17 -11.60 -1.65
CA ILE A 132 4.88 -12.01 -0.43
C ILE A 132 4.02 -11.90 0.84
N LEU A 133 3.02 -11.04 0.82
CA LEU A 133 2.09 -10.78 1.92
C LEU A 133 0.73 -10.40 1.34
N ALA A 134 -0.34 -10.60 2.12
CA ALA A 134 -1.67 -10.07 1.82
C ALA A 134 -2.23 -9.35 3.05
N GLN A 135 -3.06 -8.32 2.83
CA GLN A 135 -3.81 -7.62 3.88
C GLN A 135 -5.31 -7.88 3.71
N ILE A 136 -5.96 -8.27 4.81
CA ILE A 136 -7.41 -8.31 4.97
C ILE A 136 -7.85 -7.12 5.84
N GLU A 137 -9.00 -6.52 5.51
CA GLU A 137 -9.48 -5.23 6.04
C GLU A 137 -8.48 -4.07 5.82
N ASN A 138 -8.83 -2.84 6.22
CA ASN A 138 -7.93 -1.69 6.22
C ASN A 138 -8.26 -0.67 7.33
N GLU A 139 -7.26 -0.33 8.15
CA GLU A 139 -7.36 0.66 9.23
C GLU A 139 -8.56 0.44 10.20
N TYR A 140 -9.09 -0.79 10.30
CA TYR A 140 -10.22 -1.17 11.18
C TYR A 140 -9.98 -0.82 12.67
N GLY A 141 -8.72 -0.64 13.07
CA GLY A 141 -8.35 -0.08 14.37
C GLY A 141 -8.97 1.28 14.68
N ASN A 142 -9.13 2.14 13.66
CA ASN A 142 -9.74 3.46 13.81
C ASN A 142 -11.27 3.41 14.00
N PHE A 143 -11.90 2.27 13.67
CA PHE A 143 -13.35 2.09 13.76
C PHE A 143 -13.81 1.56 15.13
N ILE A 144 -12.89 1.05 15.97
CA ILE A 144 -13.24 0.46 17.28
C ILE A 144 -12.37 1.04 18.40
N SER A 145 -12.99 1.91 19.19
CA SER A 145 -12.46 2.44 20.45
C SER A 145 -12.34 1.37 21.56
N ALA A 146 -13.14 0.31 21.50
CA ALA A 146 -13.40 -0.62 22.60
C ALA A 146 -12.26 -1.60 23.01
N TYR A 147 -11.12 -1.64 22.32
CA TYR A 147 -10.07 -2.64 22.59
C TYR A 147 -8.98 -2.22 23.63
N GLY A 148 -9.05 -0.99 24.16
CA GLY A 148 -8.22 -0.54 25.29
C GLY A 148 -6.72 -0.77 25.15
N ASP A 149 -6.05 -1.03 26.29
CA ASP A 149 -4.61 -1.32 26.34
C ASP A 149 -4.23 -2.71 25.83
N ALA A 150 -5.16 -3.68 25.86
CA ALA A 150 -4.94 -5.02 25.29
C ALA A 150 -4.56 -4.95 23.79
N ARG A 151 -5.14 -3.99 23.04
CA ARG A 151 -4.73 -3.67 21.66
C ARG A 151 -3.23 -3.34 21.56
N LYS A 152 -2.69 -2.54 22.48
CA LYS A 152 -1.29 -2.09 22.45
C LYS A 152 -0.35 -3.27 22.63
N SER A 153 -0.64 -4.15 23.58
CA SER A 153 0.16 -5.36 23.84
C SER A 153 0.07 -6.39 22.71
N TYR A 154 -1.10 -6.54 22.07
CA TYR A 154 -1.28 -7.44 20.93
C TYR A 154 -0.52 -6.95 19.67
N ILE A 155 -0.53 -5.64 19.41
CA ILE A 155 0.21 -5.05 18.28
C ILE A 155 1.73 -5.05 18.55
N ASN A 156 2.15 -4.76 19.79
CA ASN A 156 3.57 -4.75 20.17
C ASN A 156 4.10 -6.14 20.56
N CYS A 157 3.77 -7.17 19.76
CA CYS A 157 4.37 -8.50 19.92
C CYS A 157 5.89 -8.42 19.65
N PRO A 158 6.78 -8.79 20.60
CA PRO A 158 8.22 -8.63 20.43
C PRO A 158 8.82 -9.39 19.23
N ASN A 159 8.17 -10.48 18.82
CA ASN A 159 8.61 -11.35 17.72
C ASN A 159 8.01 -10.96 16.36
N SER A 160 7.19 -9.89 16.29
CA SER A 160 6.60 -9.42 15.03
C SER A 160 7.48 -8.34 14.37
N PRO A 161 7.74 -8.41 13.06
CA PRO A 161 8.53 -7.39 12.37
C PRO A 161 7.79 -6.05 12.32
N LYS A 162 8.49 -4.95 12.60
CA LYS A 162 7.93 -3.60 12.53
C LYS A 162 7.70 -3.20 11.07
N MET A 163 6.43 -3.21 10.64
CA MET A 163 6.03 -2.87 9.28
C MET A 163 5.19 -1.58 9.23
N TRP A 164 5.55 -0.65 8.34
CA TRP A 164 4.78 0.58 8.11
C TRP A 164 4.08 0.53 6.75
N CYS A 165 2.88 -0.04 6.72
CA CYS A 165 2.07 -0.29 5.53
C CYS A 165 1.36 0.98 4.98
N GLY A 166 2.04 2.12 4.93
CA GLY A 166 1.45 3.39 4.49
C GLY A 166 2.23 4.65 4.90
N LEU A 167 3.50 4.78 4.53
CA LEU A 167 4.24 6.05 4.66
C LEU A 167 3.68 7.06 3.67
N ARG A 168 2.85 7.96 4.19
CA ARG A 168 2.24 9.09 3.49
C ARG A 168 3.31 10.03 2.91
N THR A 169 3.38 10.08 1.57
CA THR A 169 4.36 10.88 0.80
C THR A 169 3.91 12.31 0.51
N GLY A 170 2.60 12.59 0.50
CA GLY A 170 2.02 13.94 0.58
C GLY A 170 1.86 14.44 2.03
N LEU A 171 1.60 15.74 2.22
CA LEU A 171 1.50 16.36 3.56
C LEU A 171 0.33 15.78 4.34
N GLY A 172 0.54 15.30 5.57
CA GLY A 172 -0.48 14.58 6.37
C GLY A 172 -1.03 13.28 5.73
N GLY A 173 -0.60 12.96 4.50
CA GLY A 173 -1.30 12.04 3.62
C GLY A 173 -2.65 12.54 3.08
N GLU A 174 -2.86 13.86 3.04
CA GLU A 174 -4.00 14.51 2.41
C GLU A 174 -4.07 14.12 0.92
N PHE A 175 -5.28 13.79 0.44
CA PHE A 175 -5.55 13.72 -1.00
C PHE A 175 -5.75 15.13 -1.54
N LYS A 176 -5.58 15.35 -2.85
CA LYS A 176 -6.01 16.62 -3.45
C LYS A 176 -7.54 16.65 -3.48
N HIS A 177 -8.14 17.64 -2.83
CA HIS A 177 -9.58 17.86 -2.81
C HIS A 177 -10.00 18.93 -3.83
N TRP A 178 -11.23 18.86 -4.33
CA TRP A 178 -11.81 19.94 -5.13
C TRP A 178 -11.91 21.23 -4.29
N GLY A 179 -11.45 22.36 -4.86
CA GLY A 179 -11.31 23.64 -4.13
C GLY A 179 -10.16 23.68 -3.11
N GLY A 180 -9.46 22.57 -2.86
CA GLY A 180 -8.34 22.49 -1.93
C GLY A 180 -6.99 22.88 -2.55
N ARG A 181 -6.02 23.19 -1.69
CA ARG A 181 -4.60 23.32 -2.08
C ARG A 181 -4.05 21.99 -2.60
N ASN A 182 -2.99 22.04 -3.42
CA ASN A 182 -2.16 20.86 -3.64
C ASN A 182 -1.39 20.53 -2.33
N PRO A 183 -1.53 19.34 -1.73
CA PRO A 183 -0.76 18.97 -0.55
C PRO A 183 0.70 18.65 -0.93
N HIS A 184 1.67 19.30 -0.28
CA HIS A 184 3.10 19.11 -0.57
C HIS A 184 3.91 18.79 0.69
N LYS A 185 4.71 17.71 0.63
CA LYS A 185 5.63 17.28 1.69
C LYS A 185 7.07 17.43 1.23
N THR A 186 7.91 18.03 2.08
CA THR A 186 9.33 18.20 1.80
C THR A 186 10.02 16.84 1.65
N VAL A 187 11.07 16.78 0.82
CA VAL A 187 11.80 15.52 0.60
C VAL A 187 12.68 15.18 1.80
N GLU A 188 13.09 16.20 2.54
CA GLU A 188 13.87 16.17 3.77
C GLU A 188 13.11 15.42 4.87
N ASP A 189 11.87 15.82 5.17
CA ASP A 189 11.02 15.15 6.16
C ASP A 189 10.68 13.71 5.74
N LEU A 190 10.36 13.50 4.46
CA LEU A 190 10.10 12.15 3.94
C LEU A 190 11.33 11.24 4.06
N THR A 191 12.52 11.74 3.74
CA THR A 191 13.81 11.02 3.85
C THR A 191 14.15 10.73 5.31
N PHE A 192 13.94 11.71 6.21
CA PHE A 192 14.16 11.59 7.64
C PHE A 192 13.23 10.55 8.28
N ALA A 193 11.93 10.61 7.99
CA ALA A 193 10.94 9.66 8.49
C ALA A 193 11.28 8.21 8.08
N VAL A 194 11.71 8.00 6.82
CA VAL A 194 12.21 6.70 6.35
C VAL A 194 13.43 6.25 7.14
N ALA A 195 14.48 7.08 7.19
CA ALA A 195 15.75 6.72 7.81
C ALA A 195 15.57 6.39 9.30
N ARG A 196 14.74 7.17 10.00
CA ARG A 196 14.41 6.97 11.41
C ARG A 196 13.59 5.70 11.65
N PHE A 197 12.66 5.33 10.77
CA PHE A 197 11.94 4.05 10.90
C PHE A 197 12.87 2.85 10.70
N PHE A 198 13.77 2.94 9.71
CA PHE A 198 14.80 1.94 9.46
C PHE A 198 15.78 1.79 10.64
N GLN A 199 16.18 2.89 11.28
CA GLN A 199 17.06 2.91 12.45
C GLN A 199 16.51 2.06 13.63
N PHE A 200 15.19 2.00 13.80
CA PHE A 200 14.54 1.21 14.84
C PHE A 200 14.21 -0.24 14.42
N GLY A 201 14.86 -0.76 13.38
CA GLY A 201 14.66 -2.12 12.86
C GLY A 201 13.36 -2.30 12.06
N GLY A 202 12.80 -1.22 11.52
CA GLY A 202 11.55 -1.24 10.77
C GLY A 202 11.74 -1.34 9.25
N THR A 203 10.77 -1.98 8.58
CA THR A 203 10.63 -1.97 7.11
C THR A 203 9.35 -1.23 6.70
N PHE A 204 9.46 -0.19 5.88
CA PHE A 204 8.35 0.69 5.53
C PHE A 204 7.89 0.54 4.08
N GLN A 205 6.66 0.99 3.82
CA GLN A 205 6.04 1.07 2.50
C GLN A 205 5.81 2.53 2.10
N ASN A 206 6.24 2.96 0.93
CA ASN A 206 5.82 4.28 0.41
C ASN A 206 4.34 4.23 -0.01
N TYR A 207 3.54 5.22 0.37
CA TYR A 207 2.17 5.43 -0.12
C TYR A 207 1.91 6.93 -0.34
N MET A 208 1.66 7.46 -1.53
CA MET A 208 1.82 6.88 -2.88
C MET A 208 3.25 7.12 -3.42
N TYR A 209 3.68 6.35 -4.41
CA TYR A 209 4.91 6.65 -5.16
C TYR A 209 4.71 6.57 -6.68
N LEU A 210 3.64 5.94 -7.17
CA LEU A 210 2.95 6.41 -8.36
C LEU A 210 1.53 6.79 -7.93
N GLY A 211 1.17 8.07 -8.07
CA GLY A 211 -0.17 8.57 -7.79
C GLY A 211 -1.21 8.00 -8.76
N GLY A 212 -1.14 8.49 -10.01
CA GLY A 212 -2.11 8.20 -11.06
C GLY A 212 -3.35 9.09 -11.00
N THR A 213 -4.43 8.63 -11.64
CA THR A 213 -5.67 9.39 -11.86
C THR A 213 -6.87 8.54 -11.45
N HIS A 214 -7.89 9.18 -10.86
CA HIS A 214 -9.22 8.59 -10.73
C HIS A 214 -9.99 8.80 -12.04
N PHE A 215 -9.95 7.80 -12.92
CA PHE A 215 -10.67 7.82 -14.19
C PHE A 215 -12.17 7.54 -14.02
N GLY A 216 -12.99 8.15 -14.89
CA GLY A 216 -14.45 7.97 -14.89
C GLY A 216 -15.14 8.56 -13.66
N CYS A 217 -16.38 8.12 -13.40
CA CYS A 217 -17.21 8.59 -12.28
C CYS A 217 -17.25 7.63 -11.09
N THR A 218 -16.68 6.42 -11.21
CA THR A 218 -16.77 5.35 -10.20
C THR A 218 -15.52 5.17 -9.34
N ALA A 219 -14.43 5.91 -9.63
CA ALA A 219 -13.13 5.74 -8.99
C ALA A 219 -12.85 6.68 -7.80
N GLY A 220 -13.22 7.96 -7.90
CA GLY A 220 -12.88 8.98 -6.90
C GLY A 220 -13.70 8.88 -5.60
N GLY A 221 -13.05 9.07 -4.46
CA GLY A 221 -13.75 9.25 -3.18
C GLY A 221 -14.42 10.64 -3.05
N PRO A 222 -15.29 10.84 -2.04
CA PRO A 222 -16.06 12.08 -1.89
C PRO A 222 -15.16 13.32 -1.79
N TYR A 223 -15.45 14.33 -2.60
CA TYR A 223 -14.70 15.59 -2.74
C TYR A 223 -13.21 15.45 -3.11
N ILE A 224 -12.72 14.26 -3.50
CA ILE A 224 -11.35 14.05 -3.98
C ILE A 224 -11.30 14.40 -5.47
N SER A 225 -10.21 15.05 -5.90
CA SER A 225 -10.04 15.46 -7.29
C SER A 225 -9.73 14.28 -8.21
N ALA A 226 -9.99 14.43 -9.52
CA ALA A 226 -9.59 13.41 -10.50
C ALA A 226 -8.07 13.12 -10.46
N SER A 227 -7.26 14.13 -10.15
CA SER A 227 -5.82 13.97 -9.91
C SER A 227 -5.56 13.25 -8.59
N TYR A 228 -4.85 12.13 -8.69
CA TYR A 228 -4.37 11.35 -7.53
C TYR A 228 -2.84 11.35 -7.44
N ASP A 229 -2.18 12.38 -8.01
CA ASP A 229 -0.73 12.60 -8.04
C ASP A 229 -0.06 12.37 -6.66
N TYR A 230 -0.68 12.91 -5.60
CA TYR A 230 -0.28 12.73 -4.21
C TYR A 230 1.12 13.27 -3.86
N ASP A 231 1.70 14.15 -4.69
CA ASP A 231 3.08 14.65 -4.58
C ASP A 231 4.07 13.48 -4.48
N ALA A 232 3.84 12.49 -5.34
CA ALA A 232 4.56 11.22 -5.35
C ALA A 232 5.94 11.33 -6.06
N PRO A 233 6.89 10.45 -5.71
CA PRO A 233 8.15 10.26 -6.46
C PRO A 233 7.99 9.99 -7.97
N LEU A 234 6.92 9.34 -8.41
CA LEU A 234 6.44 9.36 -9.79
C LEU A 234 5.14 10.16 -9.84
N ASP A 235 5.09 11.19 -10.67
CA ASP A 235 3.92 12.05 -10.81
C ASP A 235 2.70 11.28 -11.38
N GLU A 236 1.54 11.93 -11.43
CA GLU A 236 0.30 11.40 -12.01
C GLU A 236 0.49 10.74 -13.40
N TYR A 237 1.36 11.29 -14.25
CA TYR A 237 1.62 10.79 -15.60
C TYR A 237 2.66 9.67 -15.61
N GLY A 238 3.53 9.61 -14.60
CA GLY A 238 4.59 8.64 -14.42
C GLY A 238 6.00 9.17 -14.71
N ASN A 239 6.18 10.49 -14.76
CA ASN A 239 7.48 11.17 -14.85
C ASN A 239 8.23 11.07 -13.51
N LEU A 240 9.49 11.50 -13.47
CA LEU A 240 10.28 11.51 -12.24
C LEU A 240 10.13 12.84 -11.52
N ASN A 241 9.56 12.83 -10.31
CA ASN A 241 9.68 13.94 -9.37
C ASN A 241 11.13 13.91 -8.83
N GLU A 242 12.08 14.44 -9.60
CA GLU A 242 13.53 14.21 -9.39
C GLU A 242 14.01 14.54 -7.98
N ARG A 243 13.41 15.55 -7.32
CA ARG A 243 13.71 15.87 -5.92
C ARG A 243 13.39 14.68 -5.01
N LYS A 244 12.15 14.17 -5.04
CA LYS A 244 11.73 13.03 -4.21
C LYS A 244 12.30 11.69 -4.68
N TRP A 245 12.17 11.38 -5.96
CA TRP A 245 12.65 10.13 -6.55
C TRP A 245 14.16 9.98 -6.43
N GLY A 246 14.93 11.03 -6.75
CA GLY A 246 16.38 11.02 -6.69
C GLY A 246 16.91 10.83 -5.27
N ASN A 247 16.37 11.54 -4.28
CA ASN A 247 16.79 11.38 -2.88
C ASN A 247 16.34 10.06 -2.28
N LEU A 248 15.09 9.61 -2.51
CA LEU A 248 14.68 8.27 -2.08
C LEU A 248 15.52 7.19 -2.75
N LYS A 249 15.89 7.33 -4.03
CA LYS A 249 16.81 6.40 -4.71
C LYS A 249 18.19 6.36 -4.05
N LYS A 250 18.77 7.51 -3.68
CA LYS A 250 20.03 7.59 -2.90
C LYS A 250 19.88 6.90 -1.53
N LEU A 251 18.85 7.25 -0.77
CA LEU A 251 18.56 6.68 0.55
C LEU A 251 18.39 5.15 0.47
N HIS A 252 17.56 4.66 -0.44
CA HIS A 252 17.34 3.22 -0.63
C HIS A 252 18.57 2.46 -1.13
N ASN A 253 19.52 3.13 -1.80
CA ASN A 253 20.81 2.54 -2.15
C ASN A 253 21.72 2.45 -0.90
N HIS A 254 21.73 3.47 -0.05
CA HIS A 254 22.53 3.49 1.18
C HIS A 254 22.02 2.47 2.21
N LEU A 255 20.70 2.41 2.43
CA LEU A 255 20.04 1.36 3.23
C LEU A 255 20.29 -0.05 2.65
N LYS A 256 20.59 -0.17 1.35
CA LYS A 256 20.99 -1.43 0.72
C LYS A 256 22.47 -1.78 0.91
N SER A 257 23.39 -0.80 0.91
CA SER A 257 24.79 -1.06 1.31
C SER A 257 24.90 -1.53 2.77
N MET A 258 23.97 -1.11 3.64
CA MET A 258 23.90 -1.54 5.04
C MET A 258 23.00 -2.76 5.28
N GLU A 259 22.56 -3.48 4.22
CA GLU A 259 21.53 -4.52 4.36
C GLU A 259 21.88 -5.62 5.36
N LYS A 260 23.13 -6.12 5.37
CA LYS A 260 23.57 -7.12 6.36
C LYS A 260 23.47 -6.58 7.80
N THR A 261 23.99 -5.39 8.04
CA THR A 261 23.99 -4.72 9.34
C THR A 261 22.56 -4.41 9.83
N LEU A 262 21.63 -4.13 8.92
CA LEU A 262 20.22 -3.88 9.23
C LEU A 262 19.39 -5.15 9.47
N THR A 263 19.83 -6.33 9.04
CA THR A 263 19.08 -7.60 9.21
C THR A 263 19.74 -8.63 10.12
N TYR A 264 21.04 -8.49 10.40
CA TYR A 264 21.83 -9.43 11.20
C TYR A 264 22.79 -8.73 12.19
N GLY A 265 22.84 -7.39 12.20
CA GLY A 265 23.70 -6.63 13.09
C GLY A 265 23.05 -6.36 14.45
N ASP A 266 23.90 -6.26 15.49
CA ASP A 266 23.48 -5.87 16.82
C ASP A 266 23.11 -4.38 16.88
N ILE A 267 22.09 -4.06 17.67
CA ILE A 267 21.59 -2.69 17.86
C ILE A 267 21.76 -2.28 19.31
N SER A 268 22.86 -1.57 19.61
CA SER A 268 23.04 -0.92 20.92
C SER A 268 22.43 0.49 20.88
N THR A 269 21.59 0.83 21.86
CA THR A 269 20.95 2.15 21.94
C THR A 269 21.31 2.86 23.24
N THR A 270 21.77 4.11 23.14
CA THR A 270 22.18 4.95 24.27
C THR A 270 21.29 6.21 24.32
N ASN A 271 20.68 6.46 25.47
CA ASN A 271 19.90 7.68 25.72
C ASN A 271 20.77 8.73 26.42
N PHE A 272 20.74 9.96 25.91
CA PHE A 272 21.44 11.11 26.45
C PHE A 272 20.41 12.16 26.89
N LYS A 273 20.29 12.35 28.22
CA LYS A 273 19.48 13.40 28.88
C LYS A 273 18.11 13.62 28.25
N ASP A 274 17.31 12.55 28.19
CA ASP A 274 15.87 12.49 27.86
C ASP A 274 15.41 13.13 26.53
N THR A 275 16.35 13.59 25.69
CA THR A 275 16.11 14.40 24.49
C THR A 275 16.80 13.83 23.25
N VAL A 276 17.86 13.05 23.41
CA VAL A 276 18.61 12.45 22.30
C VAL A 276 18.81 10.94 22.54
N THR A 277 18.39 10.14 21.56
CA THR A 277 18.61 8.68 21.52
C THR A 277 19.53 8.35 20.35
N VAL A 278 20.65 7.68 20.63
CA VAL A 278 21.62 7.24 19.62
C VAL A 278 21.59 5.72 19.54
N SER A 279 21.04 5.18 18.45
CA SER A 279 21.14 3.76 18.10
C SER A 279 22.32 3.53 17.17
N LYS A 280 23.33 2.79 17.66
CA LYS A 280 24.48 2.30 16.89
C LYS A 280 24.19 0.87 16.44
N LEU A 281 24.24 0.63 15.14
CA LEU A 281 24.21 -0.70 14.54
C LEU A 281 25.62 -1.13 14.15
N PHE A 282 25.97 -2.39 14.36
CA PHE A 282 27.25 -2.97 13.95
C PHE A 282 27.11 -4.45 13.58
N PHE A 283 28.04 -4.92 12.75
CA PHE A 283 28.09 -6.30 12.25
C PHE A 283 29.57 -6.65 12.06
N PHE A 284 29.98 -7.84 12.52
CA PHE A 284 31.35 -8.34 12.46
C PHE A 284 31.55 -9.24 11.22
#